data_AF-A0A7C4PN47-F1
#
_entry.id   AF-A0A7C4PN47-F1
#
_cell.length_a   1.000
_cell.length_b   1.000
_cell.length_c   1.000
_cell.angle_alpha   90.00
_cell.angle_beta   90.00
_cell.angle_gamma   90.00
#
_symmetry.space_group_name_H-M   'P 1'
#
loop_
_entity.id
_entity.type
_entity.pdbx_description
1 polymer ?
#
loop_
_entity_poly.entity_id
_entity_poly.type
_entity_poly.pdbx_seq_one_letter_code
_entity_poly.pdbx_strand_id
1 'polypeptide(L)'
;MRYFGKEALRDMADRIGIPEMTSFVAAVIQSEQLGVSMAKVLRIQSDQMRVRRRQAAEEEAHKAPVKMLIPMALLIFPSLMITLMTPAALRLMNSALAGMFR
;
A
#
# COMPACT_ATOMS: atom_id res chain seq x y z
N MET A 1 6.32 -48.72 -9.00
CA MET A 1 5.18 -48.74 -8.04
C MET A 1 4.40 -47.41 -7.90
N ARG A 2 4.97 -46.21 -8.14
CA ARG A 2 4.27 -44.90 -7.90
C ARG A 2 3.21 -44.47 -8.94
N TYR A 3 3.07 -45.14 -10.09
CA TYR A 3 2.15 -44.72 -11.16
C TYR A 3 0.71 -45.25 -10.98
N PHE A 4 0.55 -46.43 -10.37
CA PHE A 4 -0.75 -47.08 -10.18
C PHE A 4 -1.76 -46.26 -9.36
N GLY A 5 -1.30 -45.44 -8.41
CA GLY A 5 -2.21 -44.61 -7.59
C GLY A 5 -2.87 -43.48 -8.36
N LYS A 6 -2.16 -42.87 -9.31
CA LYS A 6 -2.68 -41.77 -10.14
C LYS A 6 -3.68 -42.28 -11.17
N GLU A 7 -3.38 -43.44 -11.74
CA GLU A 7 -4.26 -44.16 -12.66
C GLU A 7 -5.53 -44.62 -11.92
N ALA A 8 -5.41 -45.20 -10.73
CA ALA A 8 -6.56 -45.61 -9.92
C ALA A 8 -7.47 -44.44 -9.52
N LEU A 9 -6.90 -43.27 -9.20
CA LEU A 9 -7.69 -42.08 -8.89
C LEU A 9 -8.40 -41.51 -10.12
N ARG A 10 -7.76 -41.55 -11.30
CA ARG A 10 -8.41 -41.15 -12.57
C ARG A 10 -9.55 -42.09 -12.93
N ASP A 11 -9.32 -43.39 -12.87
CA ASP A 11 -10.37 -44.40 -13.08
C ASP A 11 -11.54 -44.24 -12.09
N MET A 12 -11.26 -43.86 -10.85
CA MET A 12 -12.30 -43.56 -9.85
C MET A 12 -13.12 -42.33 -10.23
N ALA A 13 -12.49 -41.25 -10.69
CA ALA A 13 -13.18 -40.05 -11.14
C ALA A 13 -14.04 -40.31 -12.39
N ASP A 14 -13.51 -41.07 -13.35
CA ASP A 14 -14.20 -41.39 -14.59
C ASP A 14 -15.43 -42.29 -14.36
N ARG A 15 -15.37 -43.20 -13.37
CA ARG A 15 -16.53 -44.02 -12.95
C ARG A 15 -17.62 -43.22 -12.26
N ILE A 16 -17.24 -42.19 -11.49
CA ILE A 16 -18.19 -41.33 -10.79
C ILE A 16 -18.84 -40.35 -11.77
N GLY A 17 -18.12 -39.93 -12.81
CA GLY A 17 -18.67 -39.14 -13.93
C GLY A 17 -19.12 -37.73 -13.54
N ILE A 18 -18.75 -37.28 -12.34
CA ILE A 18 -19.09 -35.96 -11.79
C ILE A 18 -17.88 -35.04 -11.98
N PRO A 19 -18.04 -33.88 -12.66
CA PRO A 19 -16.94 -32.95 -12.96
C PRO A 19 -16.10 -32.56 -11.74
N GLU A 20 -16.75 -32.40 -10.59
CA GLU A 20 -16.14 -32.04 -9.32
C GLU A 20 -15.13 -33.10 -8.83
N MET A 21 -15.43 -34.39 -9.06
CA MET A 21 -14.53 -35.48 -8.69
C MET A 21 -13.28 -35.50 -9.56
N THR A 22 -13.41 -35.21 -10.85
CA THR A 22 -12.28 -35.11 -11.79
C THR A 22 -11.36 -33.94 -11.43
N SER A 23 -11.92 -32.78 -11.09
CA SER A 23 -11.14 -31.64 -10.60
C SER A 23 -10.40 -31.93 -9.29
N PHE A 24 -11.05 -32.64 -8.35
CA PHE A 24 -10.45 -33.06 -7.09
C PHE A 24 -9.25 -33.99 -7.31
N VAL A 25 -9.41 -35.04 -8.12
CA VAL A 25 -8.33 -35.97 -8.47
C VAL A 25 -7.18 -35.27 -9.19
N ALA A 26 -7.49 -34.33 -10.09
CA ALA A 26 -6.46 -33.54 -10.77
C ALA A 26 -5.62 -32.72 -9.79
N ALA A 27 -6.25 -32.07 -8.80
CA ALA A 27 -5.55 -31.31 -7.77
C ALA A 27 -4.64 -32.19 -6.87
N VAL A 28 -5.12 -33.38 -6.49
CA VAL A 28 -4.34 -34.36 -5.72
C VAL A 28 -3.11 -34.82 -6.51
N ILE A 29 -3.28 -35.19 -7.79
CA ILE A 29 -2.17 -35.61 -8.65
C ILE A 29 -1.16 -34.48 -8.88
N GLN A 30 -1.64 -33.24 -9.05
CA GLN A 30 -0.80 -32.05 -9.23
C GLN A 30 0.03 -31.76 -7.97
N SER A 31 -0.57 -31.96 -6.79
CA SER A 31 0.10 -31.80 -5.49
C SER A 31 1.23 -32.81 -5.27
N GLU A 32 1.08 -34.04 -5.77
CA GLU A 32 2.15 -35.05 -5.74
C GLU A 32 3.26 -34.79 -6.77
N GLN A 33 2.94 -34.16 -7.91
CA GLN A 33 3.89 -33.93 -9.02
C GLN A 33 4.81 -32.74 -8.79
N LEU A 34 4.34 -31.69 -8.12
CA LEU A 34 5.08 -30.43 -8.06
C LEU A 34 6.27 -30.44 -7.12
N GLY A 35 6.32 -31.30 -6.09
CA GLY A 35 7.48 -31.45 -5.19
C GLY A 35 7.92 -30.19 -4.41
N VAL A 36 7.39 -29.01 -4.72
CA VAL A 36 7.49 -27.78 -3.95
C VAL A 36 6.29 -27.76 -3.03
N SER A 37 6.53 -27.96 -1.73
CA SER A 37 5.46 -28.13 -0.77
C SER A 37 4.47 -26.95 -0.85
N MET A 38 3.18 -27.25 -0.89
CA MET A 38 2.11 -26.28 -0.63
C MET A 38 2.45 -25.43 0.62
N ALA A 39 3.15 -26.02 1.59
CA ALA A 39 3.70 -25.33 2.74
C ALA A 39 4.70 -24.21 2.40
N LYS A 40 5.57 -24.35 1.40
CA LYS A 40 6.49 -23.28 0.94
C LYS A 40 5.71 -22.13 0.31
N VAL A 41 4.70 -22.42 -0.52
CA VAL A 41 3.85 -21.41 -1.14
C VAL A 41 3.04 -20.65 -0.08
N LEU A 42 2.41 -21.36 0.85
CA LEU A 42 1.67 -20.76 1.97
C LEU A 42 2.58 -19.96 2.92
N ARG A 43 3.83 -20.38 3.12
CA ARG A 43 4.80 -19.65 3.95
C ARG A 43 5.21 -18.33 3.31
N ILE A 44 5.52 -18.34 2.01
CA ILE A 44 5.82 -17.11 1.25
C ILE A 44 4.62 -16.16 1.26
N GLN A 45 3.40 -16.69 1.04
CA GLN A 45 2.19 -15.88 1.05
C GLN A 45 1.92 -15.28 2.44
N SER A 46 2.13 -16.05 3.51
CA SER A 46 1.95 -15.59 4.90
C SER A 46 2.93 -14.46 5.26
N ASP A 47 4.19 -14.57 4.84
CA ASP A 47 5.18 -13.52 5.06
C ASP A 47 4.84 -12.25 4.26
N GLN A 48 4.37 -12.40 3.02
CA GLN A 48 3.87 -11.27 2.23
C GLN A 48 2.65 -10.58 2.88
N MET A 49 1.70 -11.33 3.46
CA MET A 49 0.56 -10.73 4.15
C MET A 49 0.98 -9.89 5.36
N ARG A 50 1.99 -10.34 6.11
CA ARG A 50 2.54 -9.59 7.26
C ARG A 50 3.18 -8.28 6.81
N VAL A 51 3.93 -8.31 5.71
CA VAL A 51 4.54 -7.11 5.12
C VAL A 51 3.47 -6.15 4.63
N ARG A 52 2.47 -6.62 3.89
CA ARG A 52 1.34 -5.79 3.41
C ARG A 52 0.59 -5.09 4.54
N ARG A 53 0.33 -5.78 5.66
CA ARG A 53 -0.32 -5.16 6.83
C ARG A 53 0.50 -4.02 7.42
N ARG A 54 1.83 -4.16 7.46
CA ARG A 54 2.73 -3.09 7.93
C ARG A 54 2.75 -1.91 6.96
N GLN A 55 2.87 -2.19 5.66
CA GLN A 55 2.87 -1.16 4.62
C GLN A 55 1.57 -0.34 4.60
N ALA A 56 0.42 -0.98 4.78
CA ALA A 56 -0.86 -0.26 4.86
C ALA A 56 -0.93 0.69 6.08
N ALA A 57 -0.35 0.28 7.21
CA ALA A 57 -0.26 1.13 8.39
C ALA A 57 0.74 2.28 8.18
N GLU A 58 1.87 2.01 7.53
CA GLU A 58 2.88 3.02 7.17
C GLU A 58 2.32 4.03 6.16
N GLU A 59 1.56 3.59 5.14
CA GLU A 59 0.88 4.48 4.20
C GLU A 59 -0.08 5.43 4.90
N GLU A 60 -0.85 4.93 5.88
CA GLU A 60 -1.77 5.77 6.64
C GLU A 60 -1.02 6.78 7.52
N ALA A 61 0.12 6.37 8.09
CA ALA A 61 1.02 7.26 8.82
C ALA A 61 1.66 8.32 7.92
N HIS A 62 2.04 7.99 6.68
CA HIS A 62 2.63 8.92 5.73
C HIS A 62 1.64 9.98 5.21
N LYS A 63 0.33 9.73 5.30
CA LYS A 63 -0.69 10.75 5.01
C LYS A 63 -0.82 11.80 6.11
N ALA A 64 -0.38 11.52 7.34
CA ALA A 64 -0.46 12.45 8.46
C ALA A 64 0.35 13.75 8.25
N PRO A 65 1.63 13.73 7.82
CA PRO A 65 2.41 14.95 7.62
C PRO A 65 1.80 15.87 6.56
N VAL A 66 1.21 15.34 5.48
CA VAL A 66 0.54 16.17 4.46
C VAL A 66 -0.66 16.92 5.05
N LYS A 67 -1.45 16.26 5.90
CA LYS A 67 -2.56 16.92 6.62
C LYS A 67 -2.06 17.98 7.62
N MET A 68 -0.86 17.82 8.18
CA MET A 68 -0.24 18.79 9.08
C MET A 68 0.42 19.97 8.35
N LEU A 69 0.85 19.79 7.10
CA LEU A 69 1.46 20.85 6.28
C LEU A 69 0.48 21.97 5.95
N ILE A 70 -0.79 21.66 5.69
CA ILE A 70 -1.82 22.66 5.35
C ILE A 70 -1.97 23.72 6.46
N PRO A 71 -2.24 23.36 7.73
CA PRO A 71 -2.35 24.35 8.80
C PRO A 71 -1.03 25.05 9.08
N MET A 72 0.11 24.36 9.01
CA MET A 72 1.43 24.99 9.17
C MET A 72 1.68 26.07 8.12
N ALA A 73 1.41 25.77 6.85
CA ALA A 73 1.56 26.73 5.76
C ALA A 73 0.60 27.91 5.91
N LEU A 74 -0.66 27.66 6.27
CA LEU A 74 -1.66 28.71 6.49
C LEU A 74 -1.34 29.64 7.67
N LEU A 75 -0.62 29.17 8.70
CA LEU A 75 -0.18 30.04 9.80
C LEU A 75 1.16 30.74 9.51
N ILE A 76 2.13 30.04 8.93
CA ILE A 76 3.48 30.58 8.69
C ILE A 76 3.49 31.55 7.51
N PHE A 77 2.78 31.25 6.41
CA PHE A 77 2.75 32.08 5.21
C PHE A 77 2.27 33.53 5.49
N PRO A 78 1.13 33.78 6.15
CA PRO A 78 0.72 35.14 6.50
C PRO A 78 1.66 35.81 7.51
N SER A 79 2.24 35.04 8.44
CA SER A 79 3.23 35.57 9.38
C SER A 79 4.48 36.10 8.67
N LEU A 80 4.96 35.39 7.65
CA LEU A 80 6.08 35.83 6.81
C LEU A 80 5.73 37.05 5.97
N MET A 81 4.53 37.09 5.39
CA MET A 81 4.04 38.27 4.64
C MET A 81 3.98 39.52 5.52
N ILE A 82 3.42 39.41 6.72
CA ILE A 82 3.36 40.54 7.67
C ILE A 82 4.78 40.99 8.03
N THR A 83 5.67 40.06 8.37
CA THR A 83 7.04 40.38 8.78
C THR A 83 7.82 41.08 7.67
N LEU A 84 7.67 40.65 6.42
CA LEU A 84 8.37 41.25 5.28
C LEU A 84 7.75 42.59 4.85
N MET A 85 6.42 42.70 4.89
CA MET A 85 5.71 43.92 4.50
C MET A 85 5.83 45.05 5.53
N THR A 86 5.96 44.73 6.82
CA THR A 86 6.04 45.73 7.91
C THR A 86 7.11 46.80 7.69
N PRO A 87 8.41 46.49 7.48
CA PRO A 87 9.42 47.53 7.27
C PRO A 87 9.24 48.28 5.95
N ALA A 88 8.71 47.64 4.91
CA ALA A 88 8.44 48.29 3.63
C ALA A 88 7.31 49.32 3.76
N ALA A 89 6.22 48.95 4.44
CA ALA A 89 5.11 49.84 4.73
C ALA A 89 5.53 51.02 5.62
N LEU A 90 6.31 50.77 6.68
CA LEU A 90 6.82 51.84 7.55
C LEU A 90 7.75 52.79 6.81
N ARG A 91 8.61 52.29 5.91
CA ARG A 91 9.47 53.13 5.07
C ARG A 91 8.66 54.01 4.11
N LEU A 92 7.62 53.46 3.48
CA LEU A 92 6.73 54.21 2.60
C LEU A 92 5.92 55.26 3.35
N MET A 93 5.41 54.95 4.54
CA MET A 93 4.70 55.92 5.37
C MET A 93 5.62 57.06 5.82
N ASN A 94 6.84 56.74 6.25
CA ASN A 94 7.81 57.74 6.68
C ASN A 94 8.26 58.62 5.50
N SER A 95 8.47 58.05 4.31
CA SER A 95 8.83 58.85 3.12
C SER A 95 7.66 59.68 2.61
N ALA A 96 6.42 59.16 2.63
CA ALA A 96 5.22 59.89 2.25
C ALA A 96 4.92 61.05 3.21
N LEU A 97 5.05 60.84 4.53
CA LEU A 97 4.92 61.91 5.54
C LEU A 97 6.03 62.95 5.41
N ALA A 98 7.28 62.53 5.20
CA ALA A 98 8.39 63.45 4.99
C ALA A 98 8.27 64.28 3.69
N GLY A 99 7.69 63.71 2.64
CA GLY A 99 7.38 64.43 1.40
C GLY A 99 6.19 65.38 1.48
N MET A 100 5.34 65.24 2.50
CA MET A 100 4.18 66.13 2.74
C MET A 100 4.55 67.37 3.56
N PHE A 101 5.62 67.29 4.36
CA PHE A 101 6.14 68.37 5.20
C PHE A 101 7.33 69.15 4.58
N ARG A 102 7.68 68.88 3.33
CA ARG A 102 8.75 69.56 2.58
C ARG A 102 8.18 70.31 1.38
#